data_AF-A0A7S4MTS9-F1
#
_entry.id   AF-A0A7S4MTS9-F1
#
_cell.length_a   1.000
_cell.length_b   1.000
_cell.length_c   1.000
_cell.angle_alpha   90.00
_cell.angle_beta   90.00
_cell.angle_gamma   90.00
#
_symmetry.space_group_name_H-M   'P 1'
#
loop_
_entity.id
_entity.type
_entity.pdbx_description
1 polymer ?
#
loop_
_entity_poly.entity_id
_entity_poly.type
_entity_poly.pdbx_seq_one_letter_code
_entity_poly.pdbx_strand_id
1 'polypeptide(L)'
;MRICFELLEMLKAHKKAIRRAAVSTFGYIAKAIGPQDVLHTLLNNLKVQDRQMRVCTTVAIAIVAETCGPFTVLPALMNEYRVPELNIQNGVLKALSFMFEYIGDMGKDYIYAVAPLLEDALMDRDPVHRQTGCAAVKHLSLGVAGLGCEDVLVHLLNFVWPNIFEQSPHVIQAVLDAVEGLMVSLGPNVILQYALQGLYHPARRVREVYWRVFNTLYIYNADALVMGYPMLENEEDNSYARTTLELFI
;
A
#
# COMPACT_ATOMS: atom_id res chain seq x y z
N MET A 1 7.96 8.83 30.15
CA MET A 1 7.54 7.45 29.79
C MET A 1 6.21 7.01 30.38
N ARG A 2 5.93 7.17 31.68
CA ARG A 2 4.63 6.78 32.28
C ARG A 2 3.39 7.34 31.55
N ILE A 3 3.42 8.64 31.21
CA ILE A 3 2.35 9.30 30.46
C ILE A 3 2.11 8.64 29.08
N CYS A 4 3.17 8.18 28.40
CA CYS A 4 3.04 7.49 27.12
C CYS A 4 2.26 6.18 27.26
N PHE A 5 2.49 5.41 28.35
CA PHE A 5 1.74 4.18 28.59
C PHE A 5 0.26 4.44 28.90
N GLU A 6 -0.04 5.45 29.71
CA GLU A 6 -1.43 5.86 29.98
C GLU A 6 -2.13 6.34 28.70
N LEU A 7 -1.42 7.04 27.81
CA LEU A 7 -1.95 7.47 26.52
C LEU A 7 -2.21 6.31 25.55
N LEU A 8 -1.43 5.22 25.58
CA LEU A 8 -1.70 4.04 24.76
C LEU A 8 -3.07 3.42 25.09
N GLU A 9 -3.42 3.34 26.38
CA GLU A 9 -4.74 2.88 26.80
C GLU A 9 -5.84 3.84 26.35
N MET A 10 -5.57 5.16 26.34
CA MET A 10 -6.52 6.17 25.85
C MET A 10 -6.81 6.06 24.35
N LEU A 11 -5.94 5.42 23.56
CA LEU A 11 -6.21 5.11 22.15
C LEU A 11 -7.33 4.07 21.98
N LYS A 12 -7.71 3.34 23.03
CA LYS A 12 -8.89 2.44 23.03
C LYS A 12 -10.21 3.17 23.26
N ALA A 13 -10.19 4.45 23.63
CA ALA A 13 -11.39 5.19 23.98
C ALA A 13 -12.42 5.16 22.83
N HIS A 14 -13.70 4.94 23.15
CA HIS A 14 -14.77 4.88 22.14
C HIS A 14 -14.93 6.20 21.37
N LYS A 15 -14.71 7.35 22.04
CA LYS A 15 -14.86 8.67 21.42
C LYS A 15 -13.66 9.00 20.52
N LYS A 16 -13.91 9.27 19.23
CA LYS A 16 -12.90 9.69 18.25
C LYS A 16 -12.09 10.91 18.70
N ALA A 17 -12.73 11.88 19.38
CA ALA A 17 -12.07 13.07 19.89
C ALA A 17 -10.96 12.75 20.91
N ILE A 18 -11.20 11.78 21.81
CA ILE A 18 -10.21 11.35 22.81
C ILE A 18 -9.03 10.69 22.12
N ARG A 19 -9.29 9.79 21.17
CA ARG A 19 -8.24 9.15 20.38
C ARG A 19 -7.40 10.17 19.62
N ARG A 20 -8.03 11.17 18.99
CA ARG A 20 -7.32 12.24 18.27
C ARG A 20 -6.45 13.09 19.20
N ALA A 21 -6.94 13.46 20.38
CA ALA A 21 -6.16 14.19 21.37
C ALA A 21 -4.96 13.37 21.89
N ALA A 22 -5.18 12.09 22.19
CA ALA A 22 -4.10 11.19 22.61
C ALA A 22 -3.02 11.06 21.52
N VAL A 23 -3.43 10.88 20.27
CA VAL A 23 -2.57 10.88 19.08
C VAL A 23 -1.70 12.14 19.00
N SER A 24 -2.30 13.34 19.03
CA SER A 24 -1.52 14.59 18.98
C SER A 24 -0.57 14.74 20.18
N THR A 25 -0.96 14.26 21.36
CA THR A 25 -0.12 14.33 22.56
C THR A 25 1.11 13.42 22.46
N PHE A 26 1.00 12.25 21.82
CA PHE A 26 2.16 11.40 21.52
C PHE A 26 3.21 12.14 20.69
N GLY A 27 2.78 12.86 19.65
CA GLY A 27 3.68 13.67 18.82
C GLY A 27 4.43 14.74 19.62
N TYR A 28 3.72 15.46 20.50
CA TYR A 28 4.36 16.46 21.37
C TYR A 28 5.36 15.85 22.35
N ILE A 29 5.05 14.69 22.92
CA ILE A 29 5.98 14.00 23.84
C ILE A 29 7.21 13.50 23.08
N ALA A 30 7.03 12.90 21.90
CA ALA A 30 8.13 12.43 21.07
C ALA A 30 9.09 13.57 20.68
N LYS A 31 8.54 14.74 20.35
CA LYS A 31 9.34 15.94 20.05
C LYS A 31 10.07 16.50 21.28
N ALA A 32 9.51 16.35 22.47
CA ALA A 32 10.11 16.87 23.70
C ALA A 32 11.19 15.97 24.31
N ILE A 33 11.00 14.65 24.30
CA ILE A 33 11.92 13.68 24.94
C ILE A 33 12.91 13.12 23.91
N GLY A 34 12.49 12.95 22.67
CA GLY A 34 13.23 12.26 21.62
C GLY A 34 12.48 11.02 21.14
N PRO A 35 12.50 10.73 19.82
CA PRO A 35 11.72 9.64 19.24
C PRO A 35 12.21 8.25 19.64
N GLN A 36 13.51 8.08 19.92
CA GLN A 36 14.12 6.76 20.18
C GLN A 36 13.59 6.09 21.46
N ASP A 37 13.49 6.84 22.56
CA ASP A 37 13.00 6.31 23.85
C ASP A 37 11.51 5.91 23.75
N VAL A 38 10.72 6.72 23.06
CA VAL A 38 9.31 6.45 22.79
C VAL A 38 9.18 5.22 21.90
N LEU A 39 9.97 5.14 20.84
CA LEU A 39 9.91 4.07 19.85
C LEU A 39 10.27 2.71 20.44
N HIS A 40 11.34 2.61 21.24
CA HIS A 40 11.71 1.35 21.90
C HIS A 40 10.57 0.79 22.76
N THR A 41 9.80 1.68 23.38
CA THR A 41 8.66 1.30 24.22
C THR A 41 7.46 0.83 23.38
N LEU A 42 7.19 1.51 22.26
CA LEU A 42 6.14 1.13 21.33
C LEU A 42 6.47 -0.21 20.64
N LEU A 43 7.70 -0.41 20.19
CA LEU A 43 8.12 -1.66 19.53
C LEU A 43 7.99 -2.86 20.46
N ASN A 44 8.34 -2.73 21.74
CA ASN A 44 8.12 -3.80 22.71
C ASN A 44 6.64 -4.12 22.92
N ASN A 45 5.74 -3.13 22.78
CA ASN A 45 4.30 -3.36 22.84
C ASN A 45 3.72 -4.05 21.59
N LEU A 46 4.45 -4.11 20.47
CA LEU A 46 4.03 -4.92 19.31
C LEU A 46 4.04 -6.42 19.60
N LYS A 47 4.80 -6.86 20.62
CA LYS A 47 4.88 -8.26 21.08
C LYS A 47 3.68 -8.67 21.96
N VAL A 48 2.86 -7.71 22.38
CA VAL A 48 1.67 -7.98 23.21
C VAL A 48 0.62 -8.71 22.38
N GLN A 49 0.00 -9.74 22.96
CA GLN A 49 -0.97 -10.58 22.25
C GLN A 49 -2.24 -9.82 21.83
N ASP A 50 -2.66 -8.82 22.63
CA ASP A 50 -3.87 -8.03 22.35
C ASP A 50 -3.77 -7.29 21.02
N ARG A 51 -4.63 -7.68 20.09
CA ARG A 51 -4.73 -7.08 18.74
C ARG A 51 -5.02 -5.59 18.80
N GLN A 52 -5.86 -5.13 19.72
CA GLN A 52 -6.24 -3.72 19.78
C GLN A 52 -5.04 -2.87 20.20
N MET A 53 -4.29 -3.33 21.21
CA MET A 53 -3.04 -2.68 21.63
C MET A 53 -2.02 -2.58 20.51
N ARG A 54 -1.85 -3.65 19.72
CA ARG A 54 -0.96 -3.62 18.55
C ARG A 54 -1.39 -2.56 17.54
N VAL A 55 -2.67 -2.49 17.20
CA VAL A 55 -3.18 -1.46 16.26
C VAL A 55 -2.95 -0.05 16.78
N CYS A 56 -3.30 0.23 18.04
CA CYS A 56 -3.05 1.54 18.65
C CYS A 56 -1.56 1.91 18.65
N THR A 57 -0.68 0.93 18.91
CA THR A 57 0.77 1.11 18.88
C THR A 57 1.27 1.44 17.46
N THR A 58 0.76 0.77 16.42
CA THR A 58 1.12 1.09 15.02
C THR A 58 0.74 2.51 14.62
N VAL A 59 -0.42 3.00 15.08
CA VAL A 59 -0.85 4.40 14.86
C VAL A 59 0.08 5.37 15.58
N ALA A 60 0.44 5.09 16.85
CA ALA A 60 1.39 5.91 17.60
C ALA A 60 2.74 6.02 16.89
N ILE A 61 3.27 4.91 16.34
CA ILE A 61 4.52 4.90 15.58
C ILE A 61 4.44 5.80 14.34
N ALA A 62 3.33 5.76 13.59
CA ALA A 62 3.14 6.61 12.41
C ALA A 62 3.16 8.11 12.76
N ILE A 63 2.55 8.50 13.88
CA ILE A 63 2.54 9.90 14.35
C ILE A 63 3.93 10.35 14.80
N VAL A 64 4.69 9.46 15.44
CA VAL A 64 6.08 9.75 15.80
C VAL A 64 6.91 9.95 14.53
N ALA A 65 6.70 9.15 13.49
CA ALA A 65 7.38 9.30 12.19
C ALA A 65 6.98 10.61 11.48
N GLU A 66 5.71 11.01 11.51
CA GLU A 66 5.24 12.29 10.95
C GLU A 66 5.90 13.49 11.66
N THR A 67 5.94 13.46 13.00
CA THR A 67 6.40 14.61 13.80
C THR A 67 7.92 14.72 13.91
N CYS A 68 8.64 13.60 13.96
CA CYS A 68 10.08 13.55 14.16
C CYS A 68 10.86 13.18 12.89
N GLY A 69 10.17 12.89 11.79
CA GLY A 69 10.75 12.47 10.52
C GLY A 69 10.86 10.95 10.38
N PRO A 70 10.53 10.37 9.20
CA PRO A 70 10.52 8.91 9.01
C PRO A 70 11.90 8.28 9.17
N PHE A 71 12.98 9.00 8.87
CA PHE A 71 14.37 8.53 9.02
C PHE A 71 14.71 8.06 10.44
N THR A 72 14.02 8.55 11.47
CA THR A 72 14.25 8.13 12.86
C THR A 72 13.57 6.82 13.23
N VAL A 73 12.44 6.51 12.57
CA VAL A 73 11.55 5.39 12.90
C VAL A 73 11.74 4.21 11.95
N LEU A 74 11.93 4.49 10.67
CA LEU A 74 11.98 3.47 9.62
C LEU A 74 13.11 2.45 9.82
N PRO A 75 14.36 2.82 10.14
CA PRO A 75 15.43 1.83 10.36
C PRO A 75 15.13 0.87 11.52
N ALA A 76 14.50 1.38 12.59
CA ALA A 76 14.13 0.56 13.73
C ALA A 76 13.00 -0.41 13.40
N LEU A 77 11.99 0.03 12.63
CA LEU A 77 10.93 -0.85 12.13
C LEU A 77 11.48 -1.94 11.22
N MET A 78 12.37 -1.59 10.28
CA MET A 78 13.01 -2.55 9.39
C MET A 78 13.87 -3.56 10.16
N ASN A 79 14.49 -3.15 11.26
CA ASN A 79 15.25 -4.06 12.12
C ASN A 79 14.33 -5.03 12.88
N GLU A 80 13.20 -4.57 13.42
CA GLU A 80 12.22 -5.44 14.08
C GLU A 80 11.56 -6.44 13.12
N TYR A 81 11.40 -6.08 11.85
CA TYR A 81 10.88 -7.00 10.82
C TYR A 81 11.79 -8.24 10.61
N ARG A 82 13.09 -8.13 10.92
CA ARG A 82 14.04 -9.26 10.83
C ARG A 82 13.82 -10.32 11.91
N VAL A 83 13.08 -10.00 12.97
CA VAL A 83 12.75 -10.97 14.02
C VAL A 83 11.77 -12.00 13.44
N PRO A 84 12.06 -13.32 13.52
CA PRO A 84 11.24 -14.36 12.91
C PRO A 84 9.96 -14.66 13.73
N GLU A 85 9.17 -13.63 14.01
CA GLU A 85 7.87 -13.73 14.69
C GLU A 85 6.79 -13.03 13.86
N LEU A 86 5.88 -13.83 13.28
CA LEU A 86 4.83 -13.36 12.37
C LEU A 86 3.96 -12.23 12.96
N ASN A 87 3.75 -12.23 14.27
CA ASN A 87 2.96 -11.18 14.94
C ASN A 87 3.68 -9.82 14.93
N ILE A 88 5.00 -9.83 15.09
CA ILE A 88 5.83 -8.62 15.04
C ILE A 88 5.90 -8.13 13.61
N GLN A 89 6.19 -9.02 12.65
CA GLN A 89 6.28 -8.67 11.23
C GLN A 89 4.98 -8.07 10.70
N ASN A 90 3.83 -8.68 11.00
CA ASN A 90 2.52 -8.11 10.69
C ASN A 90 2.27 -6.75 11.37
N GLY A 91 2.75 -6.58 12.60
CA GLY A 91 2.70 -5.32 13.32
C GLY A 91 3.53 -4.23 12.63
N VAL A 92 4.73 -4.59 12.17
CA VAL A 92 5.62 -3.68 11.43
C VAL A 92 5.01 -3.30 10.08
N LEU A 93 4.51 -4.25 9.29
CA LEU A 93 3.85 -3.96 8.01
C LEU A 93 2.65 -3.04 8.20
N LYS A 94 1.87 -3.24 9.26
CA LYS A 94 0.75 -2.36 9.58
C LYS A 94 1.20 -0.97 10.05
N ALA A 95 2.29 -0.88 10.80
CA ALA A 95 2.92 0.41 11.14
C ALA A 95 3.42 1.13 9.89
N LEU A 96 4.06 0.42 8.95
CA LEU A 96 4.50 0.96 7.67
C LEU A 96 3.33 1.48 6.84
N SER A 97 2.23 0.72 6.76
CA SER A 97 1.01 1.14 6.06
C SER A 97 0.46 2.46 6.61
N PHE A 98 0.32 2.60 7.93
CA PHE A 98 -0.12 3.86 8.53
C PHE A 98 0.94 4.95 8.36
N MET A 99 2.22 4.64 8.53
CA MET A 99 3.28 5.64 8.37
C MET A 99 3.24 6.26 6.96
N PHE A 100 3.11 5.46 5.90
CA PHE A 100 2.99 5.98 4.53
C PHE A 100 1.71 6.79 4.31
N GLU A 101 0.60 6.43 4.97
CA GLU A 101 -0.64 7.21 4.94
C GLU A 101 -0.46 8.60 5.57
N TYR A 102 0.26 8.70 6.69
CA TYR A 102 0.44 9.96 7.42
C TYR A 102 1.52 10.86 6.79
N ILE A 103 2.61 10.29 6.28
CA ILE A 103 3.73 11.08 5.75
C ILE A 103 3.48 11.59 4.33
N GLY A 104 2.60 10.93 3.56
CA GLY A 104 2.24 11.33 2.20
C GLY A 104 3.42 11.43 1.24
N ASP A 105 3.69 12.64 0.75
CA ASP A 105 4.69 12.97 -0.27
C ASP A 105 6.14 12.77 0.21
N MET A 106 6.38 12.84 1.53
CA MET A 106 7.68 12.50 2.12
C MET A 106 8.08 11.04 1.87
N GLY A 107 7.15 10.17 1.48
CA GLY A 107 7.41 8.76 1.17
C GLY A 107 8.41 8.54 0.02
N LYS A 108 8.56 9.52 -0.89
CA LYS A 108 9.44 9.38 -2.07
C LYS A 108 10.90 9.11 -1.73
N ASP A 109 11.40 9.67 -0.63
CA ASP A 109 12.82 9.56 -0.26
C ASP A 109 13.12 8.19 0.39
N TYR A 110 12.07 7.46 0.79
CA TYR A 110 12.19 6.19 1.52
C TYR A 110 11.75 4.97 0.71
N ILE A 111 11.10 5.16 -0.44
CA ILE A 111 10.53 4.07 -1.24
C ILE A 111 11.58 3.01 -1.60
N TYR A 112 12.76 3.43 -2.02
CA TYR A 112 13.88 2.54 -2.39
C TYR A 112 14.40 1.73 -1.20
N ALA A 113 14.38 2.31 0.01
CA ALA A 113 14.82 1.61 1.21
C ALA A 113 13.80 0.53 1.64
N VAL A 114 12.51 0.76 1.39
CA VAL A 114 11.42 -0.11 1.85
C VAL A 114 11.04 -1.17 0.81
N ALA A 115 11.38 -0.99 -0.46
CA ALA A 115 11.07 -1.94 -1.52
C ALA A 115 11.45 -3.41 -1.18
N PRO A 116 12.68 -3.72 -0.72
CA PRO A 116 13.04 -5.11 -0.40
C PRO A 116 12.20 -5.73 0.73
N LEU A 117 11.75 -4.91 1.68
CA LEU A 117 10.88 -5.37 2.78
C LEU A 117 9.47 -5.69 2.24
N LEU A 118 8.94 -4.85 1.35
CA LEU A 118 7.64 -5.09 0.72
C LEU A 118 7.68 -6.28 -0.25
N GLU A 119 8.78 -6.48 -0.97
CA GLU A 119 9.00 -7.67 -1.81
C GLU A 119 8.85 -8.96 -1.00
N ASP A 120 9.56 -9.05 0.12
CA ASP A 120 9.47 -10.19 1.04
C ASP A 120 8.03 -10.39 1.54
N ALA A 121 7.38 -9.32 2.00
CA ALA A 121 6.01 -9.37 2.50
C ALA A 121 4.97 -9.79 1.45
N LEU A 122 5.15 -9.39 0.18
CA LEU A 122 4.25 -9.74 -0.93
C LEU A 122 4.44 -11.17 -1.44
N MET A 123 5.61 -11.77 -1.20
CA MET A 123 5.93 -13.16 -1.54
C MET A 123 5.67 -14.15 -0.40
N ASP A 124 5.40 -13.68 0.82
CA ASP A 124 5.22 -14.54 1.97
C ASP A 124 4.03 -15.52 1.76
N ARG A 125 4.12 -16.69 2.39
CA ARG A 125 3.07 -17.72 2.32
C ARG A 125 1.81 -17.32 3.09
N ASP A 126 1.95 -16.52 4.14
CA ASP A 126 0.85 -16.04 4.96
C ASP A 126 0.01 -15.00 4.20
N PRO A 127 -1.30 -15.27 3.97
CA PRO A 127 -2.18 -14.30 3.33
C PRO A 127 -2.28 -12.97 4.10
N VAL A 128 -2.09 -12.98 5.42
CA VAL A 128 -2.18 -11.75 6.23
C VAL A 128 -0.99 -10.83 5.92
N HIS A 129 0.21 -11.38 5.76
CA HIS A 129 1.41 -10.62 5.33
C HIS A 129 1.22 -10.00 3.96
N ARG A 130 0.72 -10.77 2.99
CA ARG A 130 0.43 -10.24 1.64
C ARG A 130 -0.63 -9.15 1.68
N GLN A 131 -1.67 -9.32 2.51
CA GLN A 131 -2.73 -8.32 2.68
C GLN A 131 -2.20 -6.99 3.24
N THR A 132 -1.42 -7.03 4.32
CA THR A 132 -0.83 -5.81 4.92
C THR A 132 0.25 -5.21 4.03
N GLY A 133 1.02 -6.03 3.32
CA GLY A 133 1.96 -5.58 2.28
C GLY A 133 1.24 -4.80 1.17
N CYS A 134 0.14 -5.32 0.64
CA CYS A 134 -0.68 -4.63 -0.36
C CYS A 134 -1.25 -3.30 0.17
N ALA A 135 -1.72 -3.27 1.42
CA ALA A 135 -2.18 -2.03 2.05
C ALA A 135 -1.06 -0.98 2.15
N ALA A 136 0.17 -1.40 2.50
CA ALA A 136 1.32 -0.50 2.51
C ALA A 136 1.65 0.03 1.10
N VAL A 137 1.63 -0.82 0.08
CA VAL A 137 1.83 -0.42 -1.33
C VAL A 137 0.75 0.57 -1.80
N LYS A 138 -0.51 0.38 -1.39
CA LYS A 138 -1.60 1.34 -1.69
C LYS A 138 -1.28 2.73 -1.17
N HIS A 139 -0.96 2.86 0.12
CA HIS A 139 -0.70 4.18 0.72
C HIS A 139 0.58 4.80 0.18
N LEU A 140 1.61 3.98 -0.02
CA LEU A 140 2.87 4.40 -0.62
C LEU A 140 2.65 4.96 -2.03
N SER A 141 1.98 4.20 -2.92
CA SER A 141 1.71 4.62 -4.29
C SER A 141 0.93 5.94 -4.32
N LEU A 142 -0.19 6.03 -3.61
CA LEU A 142 -0.98 7.27 -3.53
C LEU A 142 -0.18 8.46 -2.99
N GLY A 143 0.73 8.24 -2.04
CA GLY A 143 1.58 9.29 -1.47
C GLY A 143 2.65 9.78 -2.45
N VAL A 144 3.15 8.92 -3.34
CA VAL A 144 4.23 9.25 -4.28
C VAL A 144 3.79 9.51 -5.72
N ALA A 145 2.48 9.61 -5.95
CA ALA A 145 1.92 9.89 -7.28
C ALA A 145 2.48 11.21 -7.86
N GLY A 146 3.08 11.14 -9.05
CA GLY A 146 3.66 12.31 -9.74
C GLY A 146 5.03 12.76 -9.23
N LEU A 147 5.70 11.99 -8.36
CA LEU A 147 7.02 12.34 -7.81
C LEU A 147 8.20 11.66 -8.53
N GLY A 148 7.93 10.97 -9.65
CA GLY A 148 8.97 10.32 -10.48
C GLY A 148 9.51 8.99 -9.93
N CYS A 149 8.74 8.29 -9.08
CA CYS A 149 9.09 6.98 -8.51
C CYS A 149 8.42 5.81 -9.27
N GLU A 150 8.12 5.99 -10.56
CA GLU A 150 7.36 5.02 -11.36
C GLU A 150 8.09 3.68 -11.52
N ASP A 151 9.43 3.71 -11.58
CA ASP A 151 10.29 2.53 -11.70
C ASP A 151 10.09 1.55 -10.54
N VAL A 152 10.16 2.03 -9.29
CA VAL A 152 9.96 1.21 -8.09
C VAL A 152 8.51 0.76 -7.98
N LEU A 153 7.55 1.60 -8.39
CA LEU A 153 6.15 1.23 -8.36
C LEU A 153 5.80 0.15 -9.39
N VAL A 154 6.41 0.16 -10.59
CA VAL A 154 6.32 -0.96 -11.56
C VAL A 154 6.93 -2.22 -10.97
N HIS A 155 8.07 -2.10 -10.29
CA HIS A 155 8.69 -3.24 -9.61
C HIS A 155 7.76 -3.84 -8.56
N LEU A 156 7.18 -3.02 -7.68
CA LEU A 156 6.19 -3.47 -6.68
C LEU A 156 4.92 -4.04 -7.32
N LEU A 157 4.46 -3.46 -8.44
CA LEU A 157 3.33 -4.00 -9.21
C LEU A 157 3.59 -5.44 -9.65
N ASN A 158 4.81 -5.78 -10.07
CA ASN A 158 5.17 -7.15 -10.46
C ASN A 158 5.03 -8.16 -9.32
N PHE A 159 5.19 -7.74 -8.05
CA PHE A 159 4.94 -8.59 -6.88
C PHE A 159 3.48 -8.58 -6.42
N VAL A 160 2.75 -7.49 -6.64
CA VAL A 160 1.31 -7.42 -6.34
C VAL A 160 0.49 -8.22 -7.36
N TRP A 161 0.87 -8.18 -8.65
CA TRP A 161 0.07 -8.73 -9.75
C TRP A 161 -0.25 -10.23 -9.64
N PRO A 162 0.67 -11.13 -9.22
CA PRO A 162 0.34 -12.55 -9.04
C PRO A 162 -0.77 -12.79 -8.01
N ASN A 163 -0.95 -11.88 -7.05
CA ASN A 163 -1.91 -12.01 -5.97
C ASN A 163 -3.37 -11.73 -6.40
N ILE A 164 -3.63 -11.32 -7.65
CA ILE A 164 -4.99 -11.07 -8.16
C ILE A 164 -5.89 -12.33 -8.17
N PHE A 165 -5.30 -13.53 -8.10
CA PHE A 165 -6.03 -14.80 -8.09
C PHE A 165 -6.36 -15.32 -6.69
N GLU A 166 -6.03 -14.54 -5.65
CA GLU A 166 -6.30 -14.89 -4.27
C GLU A 166 -7.82 -15.00 -4.01
N GLN A 167 -8.23 -16.01 -3.26
CA GLN A 167 -9.65 -16.26 -3.01
C GLN A 167 -10.18 -15.58 -1.74
N SER A 168 -9.29 -15.26 -0.80
CA SER A 168 -9.67 -14.65 0.47
C SER A 168 -10.24 -13.25 0.25
N PRO A 169 -11.47 -12.94 0.74
CA PRO A 169 -12.13 -11.66 0.51
C PRO A 169 -11.32 -10.44 0.98
N HIS A 170 -10.62 -10.59 2.11
CA HIS A 170 -9.84 -9.49 2.68
C HIS A 170 -8.54 -9.24 1.92
N VAL A 171 -7.92 -10.29 1.40
CA VAL A 171 -6.66 -10.18 0.65
C VAL A 171 -6.94 -9.67 -0.75
N ILE A 172 -7.94 -10.23 -1.43
CA ILE A 172 -8.29 -9.78 -2.79
C ILE A 172 -8.71 -8.31 -2.81
N GLN A 173 -9.45 -7.84 -1.80
CA GLN A 173 -9.78 -6.42 -1.69
C GLN A 173 -8.52 -5.57 -1.50
N ALA A 174 -7.59 -6.00 -0.64
CA ALA A 174 -6.33 -5.27 -0.44
C ALA A 174 -5.45 -5.24 -1.71
N VAL A 175 -5.43 -6.33 -2.48
CA VAL A 175 -4.72 -6.41 -3.77
C VAL A 175 -5.35 -5.46 -4.79
N LEU A 176 -6.67 -5.48 -4.94
CA LEU A 176 -7.38 -4.58 -5.85
C LEU A 176 -7.18 -3.11 -5.45
N ASP A 177 -7.28 -2.80 -4.16
CA ASP A 177 -6.99 -1.47 -3.62
C ASP A 177 -5.54 -1.03 -3.91
N ALA A 178 -4.57 -1.95 -3.83
CA ALA A 178 -3.17 -1.66 -4.15
C ALA A 178 -2.98 -1.40 -5.65
N VAL A 179 -3.63 -2.18 -6.51
CA VAL A 179 -3.64 -1.96 -7.97
C VAL A 179 -4.29 -0.62 -8.31
N GLU A 180 -5.34 -0.21 -7.61
CA GLU A 180 -5.94 1.12 -7.75
C GLU A 180 -4.99 2.25 -7.33
N GLY A 181 -4.26 2.10 -6.22
CA GLY A 181 -3.24 3.07 -5.82
C GLY A 181 -2.10 3.19 -6.85
N LEU A 182 -1.64 2.04 -7.36
CA LEU A 182 -0.63 1.97 -8.41
C LEU A 182 -1.14 2.55 -9.73
N MET A 183 -2.42 2.39 -10.04
CA MET A 183 -3.07 2.95 -11.23
C MET A 183 -3.02 4.48 -11.25
N VAL A 184 -3.22 5.13 -10.10
CA VAL A 184 -3.11 6.60 -9.98
C VAL A 184 -1.67 7.06 -10.24
N SER A 185 -0.69 6.27 -9.81
CA SER A 185 0.72 6.66 -9.80
C SER A 185 1.45 6.33 -11.09
N LEU A 186 1.16 5.18 -11.70
CA LEU A 186 1.75 4.69 -12.96
C LEU A 186 0.94 5.11 -14.19
N GLY A 187 -0.32 5.48 -13.98
CA GLY A 187 -1.28 5.77 -15.03
C GLY A 187 -2.04 4.53 -15.53
N PRO A 188 -3.20 4.74 -16.19
CA PRO A 188 -4.11 3.67 -16.58
C PRO A 188 -3.54 2.79 -17.69
N ASN A 189 -2.69 3.33 -18.56
CA ASN A 189 -2.14 2.58 -19.71
C ASN A 189 -1.15 1.49 -19.29
N VAL A 190 -0.37 1.71 -18.22
CA VAL A 190 0.54 0.69 -17.69
C VAL A 190 -0.26 -0.49 -17.16
N ILE A 191 -1.28 -0.24 -16.33
CA ILE A 191 -2.13 -1.32 -15.80
C ILE A 191 -2.94 -2.00 -16.92
N LEU A 192 -3.38 -1.25 -17.93
CA LEU A 192 -4.04 -1.81 -19.11
C LEU A 192 -3.16 -2.86 -19.80
N GLN A 193 -1.86 -2.60 -19.99
CA GLN A 193 -0.93 -3.56 -20.61
C GLN A 193 -0.85 -4.89 -19.85
N TYR A 194 -0.94 -4.85 -18.51
CA TYR A 194 -1.00 -6.06 -17.70
C TYR A 194 -2.36 -6.75 -17.85
N ALA A 195 -3.46 -5.99 -17.87
CA ALA A 195 -4.82 -6.52 -17.99
C ALA A 195 -5.13 -7.14 -19.38
N LEU A 196 -4.58 -6.63 -20.48
CA LEU A 196 -4.89 -7.10 -21.83
C LEU A 196 -4.67 -8.61 -22.02
N GLN A 197 -3.66 -9.18 -21.37
CA GLN A 197 -3.30 -10.60 -21.50
C GLN A 197 -4.40 -11.55 -20.99
N GLY A 198 -5.18 -11.14 -19.99
CA GLY A 198 -6.17 -12.01 -19.33
C GLY A 198 -7.62 -11.76 -19.71
N LEU A 199 -7.93 -10.67 -20.43
CA LEU A 199 -9.31 -10.30 -20.80
C LEU A 199 -10.02 -11.39 -21.62
N TYR A 200 -9.33 -11.96 -22.62
CA TYR A 200 -9.86 -12.98 -23.52
C TYR A 200 -9.25 -14.37 -23.29
N HIS A 201 -8.61 -14.60 -22.14
CA HIS A 201 -7.97 -15.87 -21.81
C HIS A 201 -8.98 -17.05 -21.84
N PRO A 202 -8.64 -18.28 -22.32
CA PRO A 202 -9.59 -19.39 -22.44
C PRO A 202 -10.25 -19.83 -21.11
N ALA A 203 -9.51 -19.73 -20.01
CA ALA A 203 -10.02 -20.07 -18.68
C ALA A 203 -10.97 -18.98 -18.13
N ARG A 204 -12.23 -19.36 -17.84
CA ARG A 204 -13.26 -18.47 -17.28
C ARG A 204 -12.80 -17.78 -15.99
N ARG A 205 -12.17 -18.52 -15.09
CA ARG A 205 -11.67 -17.99 -13.80
C ARG A 205 -10.64 -16.88 -13.98
N VAL A 206 -9.83 -16.93 -15.04
CA VAL A 206 -8.86 -15.87 -15.36
C VAL A 206 -9.59 -14.64 -15.86
N ARG A 207 -10.49 -14.80 -16.84
CA ARG A 207 -11.27 -13.70 -17.39
C ARG A 207 -12.04 -12.93 -16.30
N GLU A 208 -12.72 -13.64 -15.39
CA GLU A 208 -13.52 -13.00 -14.34
C GLU A 208 -12.71 -12.02 -13.46
N VAL A 209 -11.45 -12.35 -13.15
CA VAL A 209 -10.54 -11.48 -12.39
C VAL A 209 -10.07 -10.30 -13.23
N TYR A 210 -9.63 -10.56 -14.46
CA TYR A 210 -9.10 -9.53 -15.34
C TYR A 210 -10.14 -8.52 -15.78
N TRP A 211 -11.37 -8.97 -16.07
CA TRP A 211 -12.50 -8.09 -16.36
C TRP A 211 -12.85 -7.22 -15.16
N ARG A 212 -12.70 -7.72 -13.93
CA ARG A 212 -12.89 -6.91 -12.72
C ARG A 212 -11.90 -5.75 -12.67
N VAL A 213 -10.60 -6.02 -12.89
CA VAL A 213 -9.56 -4.98 -12.92
C VAL A 213 -9.80 -3.98 -14.06
N PHE A 214 -10.18 -4.48 -15.25
CA PHE A 214 -10.49 -3.62 -16.39
C PHE A 214 -11.72 -2.73 -16.16
N ASN A 215 -12.76 -3.24 -15.50
CA ASN A 215 -13.92 -2.43 -15.15
C ASN A 215 -13.54 -1.28 -14.21
N THR A 216 -12.66 -1.53 -13.24
CA THR A 216 -12.11 -0.47 -12.38
C THR A 216 -11.30 0.55 -13.19
N LEU A 217 -10.44 0.10 -14.11
CA LEU A 217 -9.68 0.98 -15.01
C LEU A 217 -10.59 1.88 -15.84
N TYR A 218 -11.64 1.29 -16.42
CA TYR A 218 -12.59 2.00 -17.27
C TYR A 218 -13.39 3.05 -16.48
N ILE A 219 -13.78 2.73 -15.24
CA ILE A 219 -14.44 3.69 -14.34
C ILE A 219 -13.49 4.82 -13.94
N TYR A 220 -12.20 4.52 -13.73
CA TYR A 220 -11.21 5.51 -13.30
C TYR A 220 -10.94 6.56 -14.39
N ASN A 221 -10.58 6.14 -15.61
CA ASN A 221 -10.29 7.08 -16.68
C ASN A 221 -10.44 6.43 -18.08
N ALA A 222 -11.68 6.40 -18.58
CA ALA A 222 -11.98 5.83 -19.90
C ALA A 222 -11.27 6.56 -21.06
N ASP A 223 -11.15 7.89 -20.99
CA ASP A 223 -10.58 8.70 -22.07
C ASP A 223 -9.08 8.43 -22.24
N ALA A 224 -8.34 8.26 -21.13
CA ALA A 224 -6.91 7.94 -21.19
C ALA A 224 -6.62 6.57 -21.80
N LEU A 225 -7.56 5.61 -21.71
CA LEU A 225 -7.41 4.26 -22.27
C LEU A 225 -7.43 4.26 -23.80
N VAL A 226 -8.01 5.29 -24.44
CA VAL A 226 -8.08 5.38 -25.91
C VAL A 226 -6.70 5.26 -26.55
N MET A 227 -5.68 5.84 -25.92
CA MET A 227 -4.29 5.79 -26.38
C MET A 227 -3.59 4.45 -26.07
N GLY A 228 -4.13 3.65 -25.15
CA GLY A 228 -3.54 2.39 -24.71
C GLY A 228 -4.12 1.14 -25.35
N TYR A 229 -5.29 1.22 -26.00
CA TYR A 229 -5.91 0.05 -26.65
C TYR A 229 -5.04 -0.50 -27.79
N PRO A 230 -4.90 -1.84 -27.91
CA PRO A 230 -4.17 -2.45 -29.00
C PRO A 230 -4.87 -2.18 -30.34
N MET A 231 -4.08 -2.15 -31.41
CA MET A 231 -4.61 -2.12 -32.76
C MET A 231 -5.10 -3.52 -33.13
N LEU A 232 -6.34 -3.61 -33.61
CA LEU A 232 -6.94 -4.85 -34.10
C LEU A 232 -7.12 -4.74 -35.62
N GLU A 233 -6.76 -5.81 -36.32
CA GLU A 233 -6.98 -5.92 -37.76
C GLU A 233 -8.47 -6.11 -38.05
N ASN A 234 -8.90 -5.68 -39.23
CA ASN A 234 -10.28 -5.89 -39.66
C ASN A 234 -10.49 -7.36 -40.02
N GLU A 235 -11.68 -7.88 -39.69
CA GLU A 235 -12.15 -9.18 -40.14
C GLU A 235 -13.11 -9.00 -41.33
N GLU A 236 -13.44 -10.09 -42.05
CA GLU A 236 -14.32 -10.04 -43.23
C GLU A 236 -15.67 -9.35 -42.94
N ASP A 237 -16.24 -9.61 -41.75
CA ASP A 237 -17.53 -9.08 -41.34
C ASP A 237 -17.45 -7.79 -40.49
N ASN A 238 -16.29 -7.45 -39.92
CA ASN A 238 -16.16 -6.40 -38.91
C ASN A 238 -14.95 -5.47 -39.15
N SER A 239 -15.20 -4.16 -39.09
CA SER A 239 -14.15 -3.13 -39.10
C SER A 239 -13.76 -2.72 -37.68
N TYR A 240 -12.54 -3.08 -37.25
CA TYR A 240 -11.98 -2.77 -35.93
C TYR A 240 -10.91 -1.65 -35.96
N ALA A 241 -10.40 -1.29 -37.14
CA ALA A 241 -9.37 -0.28 -37.30
C ALA A 241 -9.88 1.14 -36.97
N ARG A 242 -9.02 1.94 -36.33
CA ARG A 242 -9.30 3.33 -35.92
C ARG A 242 -8.59 4.30 -36.87
N THR A 243 -9.08 4.39 -38.11
CA THR A 243 -8.46 5.16 -39.21
C THR A 243 -8.27 6.65 -38.90
N THR A 244 -9.06 7.23 -37.99
CA THR A 244 -8.91 8.63 -37.57
C THR A 244 -7.61 8.91 -36.81
N LEU A 245 -7.04 7.91 -36.12
CA LEU A 245 -5.78 8.04 -35.39
C LEU A 245 -4.55 7.95 -36.31
N GLU A 246 -4.73 7.50 -37.55
CA GLU A 246 -3.66 7.33 -38.54
C GLU A 246 -3.50 8.56 -39.45
N LEU A 247 -4.40 9.53 -39.35
CA LEU A 247 -4.34 10.76 -40.13
C LEU A 247 -3.14 11.60 -39.70
N PHE A 248 -2.23 11.86 -40.63
CA PHE A 248 -1.12 12.79 -40.48
C PHE A 248 -1.36 14.01 -41.39
N ILE A 249 -1.23 15.22 -40.85
CA ILE A 249 -1.36 16.49 -41.59
C ILE A 249 0.04 17.03 -41.91
#